data_AF-A0AAE4C883-F1
#
_entry.id   AF-A0AAE4C883-F1
#
_cell.length_a   1.000
_cell.length_b   1.000
_cell.length_c   1.000
_cell.angle_alpha   90.00
_cell.angle_beta   90.00
_cell.angle_gamma   90.00
#
_symmetry.space_group_name_H-M   'P 1'
#
loop_
_entity.id
_entity.type
_entity.pdbx_description
1 polymer ?
#
loop_
_entity_poly.entity_id
_entity_poly.type
_entity_poly.pdbx_seq_one_letter_code
_entity_poly.pdbx_strand_id
1 'polypeptide(L)'
;MWQLLRRGPANGLVVSLKRGANATPITNLLQARGINARIEYADAVDEACTSRNVCDSPRRGGVGITMPTGSACSVGWIVTRNGARGAVTAGHCAWDRKSGSVNSGAFYGSINSINALSAGTHADMRFIDIPGGAQPWLYQHSTTKARTVTGSSLGAVGATACLFGRNSEFPRCGTISSTNASHFSNTCSCAVYG
;
A
#
# COMPACT_ATOMS: atom_id res chain seq x y z
N MET A 1 -17.59 -11.92 4.84
CA MET A 1 -16.67 -13.08 4.72
C MET A 1 -15.64 -12.84 3.60
N TRP A 2 -14.45 -13.43 3.79
CA TRP A 2 -13.21 -13.52 2.96
C TRP A 2 -12.04 -12.57 3.25
N GLN A 3 -10.96 -13.22 3.73
CA GLN A 3 -9.63 -12.82 4.20
C GLN A 3 -8.64 -12.46 3.08
N LEU A 4 -7.65 -11.62 3.42
CA LEU A 4 -6.33 -11.67 2.80
C LEU A 4 -5.52 -12.77 3.50
N LEU A 5 -5.19 -13.85 2.79
CA LEU A 5 -4.34 -14.93 3.28
C LEU A 5 -2.88 -14.54 3.02
N ARG A 6 -2.06 -14.43 4.07
CA ARG A 6 -0.60 -14.36 3.92
C ARG A 6 0.04 -15.45 4.78
N ARG A 7 1.02 -16.15 4.21
CA ARG A 7 1.93 -17.03 4.96
C ARG A 7 2.85 -16.15 5.79
N GLY A 8 2.77 -16.25 7.11
CA GLY A 8 3.71 -15.60 8.02
C GLY A 8 5.05 -16.35 8.10
N PRO A 9 6.10 -15.72 8.65
CA PRO A 9 7.48 -16.26 8.68
C PRO A 9 7.71 -17.44 9.64
N ALA A 10 6.65 -17.97 10.27
CA ALA A 10 6.70 -19.22 11.04
C ALA A 10 5.41 -20.01 10.81
N ASN A 11 5.27 -20.69 9.66
CA ASN A 11 4.27 -21.71 9.29
C ASN A 11 2.78 -21.51 9.67
N GLY A 12 2.36 -20.32 10.13
CA GLY A 12 1.01 -20.04 10.61
C GLY A 12 0.21 -19.14 9.66
N LEU A 13 -1.10 -19.37 9.62
CA LEU A 13 -2.06 -18.56 8.87
C LEU A 13 -2.40 -17.29 9.67
N VAL A 14 -2.24 -16.08 9.11
CA VAL A 14 -2.73 -14.85 9.78
C VAL A 14 -4.12 -14.49 9.26
N VAL A 15 -5.05 -14.19 10.16
CA VAL A 15 -6.45 -13.87 9.87
C VAL A 15 -6.78 -12.50 10.43
N SER A 16 -6.96 -11.51 9.56
CA SER A 16 -7.33 -10.16 9.99
C SER A 16 -8.85 -9.99 10.04
N LEU A 17 -9.39 -9.57 11.19
CA LEU A 17 -10.80 -9.28 11.44
C LEU A 17 -11.03 -7.78 11.73
N LYS A 18 -12.26 -7.30 11.54
CA LYS A 18 -12.67 -5.94 11.98
C LYS A 18 -12.47 -5.81 13.50
N ARG A 19 -11.94 -4.68 13.98
CA ARG A 19 -11.90 -4.34 15.41
C ARG A 19 -13.33 -4.31 15.95
N GLY A 20 -13.59 -5.13 16.98
CA GLY A 20 -14.94 -5.35 17.51
C GLY A 20 -15.72 -6.51 16.84
N ALA A 21 -15.15 -7.20 15.86
CA ALA A 21 -15.76 -8.44 15.34
C ALA A 21 -15.64 -9.58 16.35
N ASN A 22 -16.69 -10.40 16.44
CA ASN A 22 -16.66 -11.64 17.18
C ASN A 22 -15.77 -12.66 16.45
N ALA A 23 -14.58 -12.94 17.01
CA ALA A 23 -13.63 -13.89 16.44
C ALA A 23 -13.96 -15.36 16.75
N THR A 24 -14.82 -15.65 17.73
CA THR A 24 -15.10 -17.01 18.23
C THR A 24 -15.49 -17.99 17.13
N PRO A 25 -16.40 -17.67 16.19
CA PRO A 25 -16.77 -18.61 15.12
C PRO A 25 -15.61 -18.98 14.21
N ILE A 26 -14.70 -18.03 13.97
CA ILE A 26 -13.55 -18.20 13.06
C ILE A 26 -12.46 -19.00 13.77
N THR A 27 -12.18 -18.69 15.03
CA THR A 27 -11.24 -19.46 15.85
C THR A 27 -11.68 -20.92 15.96
N ASN A 28 -12.96 -21.18 16.26
CA ASN A 28 -13.50 -22.53 16.37
C ASN A 28 -13.37 -23.32 15.05
N LEU A 29 -13.65 -22.67 13.91
CA LEU A 29 -13.51 -23.28 12.59
C LEU A 29 -12.06 -23.64 12.28
N LEU A 30 -11.11 -22.76 12.57
CA LEU A 30 -9.69 -22.98 12.31
C LEU A 30 -9.11 -24.09 13.20
N GLN A 31 -9.51 -24.11 14.48
CA GLN A 31 -9.16 -25.18 15.42
C GLN A 31 -9.73 -26.53 14.98
N ALA A 32 -11.01 -26.60 14.58
CA ALA A 32 -11.63 -27.82 14.09
C ALA A 32 -10.95 -28.38 12.81
N ARG A 33 -10.19 -27.55 12.09
CA ARG A 33 -9.44 -27.92 10.89
C ARG A 33 -7.95 -28.16 11.15
N GLY A 34 -7.49 -28.08 12.40
CA GLY A 34 -6.07 -28.22 12.75
C GLY A 34 -5.19 -27.11 12.17
N ILE A 35 -5.76 -25.96 11.81
CA ILE A 35 -5.03 -24.85 11.19
C ILE A 35 -4.50 -23.94 12.29
N ASN A 36 -3.17 -23.93 12.47
CA ASN A 36 -2.53 -22.97 13.36
C ASN A 36 -2.61 -21.56 12.76
N ALA A 37 -3.45 -20.71 13.34
CA ALA A 37 -3.72 -19.38 12.83
C ALA A 37 -3.67 -18.29 13.91
N ARG A 38 -3.09 -17.14 13.58
CA ARG A 38 -3.09 -15.94 14.41
C ARG A 38 -4.21 -15.02 13.96
N ILE A 39 -5.15 -14.71 14.85
CA ILE A 39 -6.15 -13.67 14.60
C ILE A 39 -5.55 -12.30 14.91
N GLU A 40 -5.71 -11.36 14.00
CA GLU A 40 -5.38 -9.95 14.20
C GLU A 40 -6.63 -9.10 14.03
N TYR A 41 -6.75 -8.03 14.82
CA TYR A 41 -7.82 -7.06 14.65
C TYR A 41 -7.29 -5.84 13.91
N ALA A 42 -7.83 -5.64 12.72
CA ALA A 42 -7.68 -4.44 11.95
C ALA A 42 -8.94 -3.59 12.10
N ASP A 43 -8.82 -2.27 12.10
CA ASP A 43 -9.98 -1.43 11.86
C ASP A 43 -10.56 -1.82 10.50
N ALA A 44 -11.71 -2.51 10.49
CA ALA A 44 -12.60 -2.38 9.35
C ALA A 44 -13.48 -1.18 9.63
N VAL A 45 -13.88 -0.56 8.56
CA VAL A 45 -14.09 0.88 8.54
C VAL A 45 -15.23 1.14 7.60
N ASP A 46 -16.01 2.13 7.96
CA ASP A 46 -17.21 2.55 7.26
C ASP A 46 -16.89 2.89 5.81
N GLU A 47 -17.96 2.89 5.01
CA GLU A 47 -18.00 2.96 3.55
C GLU A 47 -16.80 3.71 2.91
N ALA A 48 -15.82 2.96 2.42
CA ALA A 48 -14.69 3.55 1.72
C ALA A 48 -15.08 3.73 0.24
N CYS A 49 -14.94 4.95 -0.26
CA CYS A 49 -15.11 5.25 -1.68
C CYS A 49 -14.28 4.27 -2.53
N THR A 50 -14.87 3.56 -3.50
CA THR A 50 -14.22 2.45 -4.22
C THR A 50 -13.53 2.83 -5.51
N SER A 51 -13.62 4.09 -5.94
CA SER A 51 -12.90 4.55 -7.13
C SER A 51 -11.41 4.75 -6.84
N ARG A 52 -10.57 4.06 -7.60
CA ARG A 52 -9.12 4.16 -7.42
C ARG A 52 -8.56 5.52 -7.80
N ASN A 53 -9.21 6.21 -8.74
CA ASN A 53 -8.69 7.44 -9.32
C ASN A 53 -9.49 8.68 -8.91
N VAL A 54 -10.62 8.54 -8.21
CA VAL A 54 -11.48 9.67 -7.85
C VAL A 54 -11.52 9.91 -6.34
N CYS A 55 -11.24 8.88 -5.53
CA CYS A 55 -11.38 8.97 -4.08
C CYS A 55 -10.15 9.58 -3.41
N ASP A 56 -10.32 10.72 -2.77
CA ASP A 56 -9.36 11.35 -1.87
C ASP A 56 -9.60 11.00 -0.40
N SER A 57 -10.74 10.43 -0.04
CA SER A 57 -11.04 10.01 1.33
C SER A 57 -11.62 8.59 1.39
N PRO A 58 -11.16 7.73 2.33
CA PRO A 58 -9.94 7.90 3.13
C PRO A 58 -8.68 7.77 2.26
N ARG A 59 -7.61 8.51 2.60
CA ARG A 59 -6.33 8.44 1.89
C ARG A 59 -5.60 7.16 2.25
N ARG A 60 -5.15 6.40 1.25
CA ARG A 60 -4.66 5.02 1.40
C ARG A 60 -3.82 4.59 0.20
N GLY A 61 -3.06 3.52 0.37
CA GLY A 61 -2.22 2.95 -0.67
C GLY A 61 -3.01 2.44 -1.87
N GLY A 62 -2.41 2.47 -3.06
CA GLY A 62 -2.97 2.04 -4.33
C GLY A 62 -3.98 2.99 -4.98
N VAL A 63 -4.28 4.14 -4.36
CA VAL A 63 -5.03 5.24 -4.99
C VAL A 63 -4.16 5.90 -6.06
N GLY A 64 -4.76 6.24 -7.20
CA GLY A 64 -4.12 6.98 -8.28
C GLY A 64 -4.14 8.48 -8.01
N ILE A 65 -3.00 9.13 -8.22
CA ILE A 65 -2.86 10.58 -8.20
C ILE A 65 -2.30 11.05 -9.54
N THR A 66 -2.79 12.18 -9.99
CA THR A 66 -2.37 12.89 -11.19
C THR A 66 -1.61 14.14 -10.76
N MET A 67 -0.46 14.37 -11.39
CA MET A 67 0.36 15.55 -11.20
C MET A 67 -0.16 16.67 -12.12
N PRO A 68 0.14 17.95 -11.81
CA PRO A 68 -0.29 19.07 -12.64
C PRO A 68 0.14 19.00 -14.12
N THR A 69 1.20 18.26 -14.43
CA THR A 69 1.72 18.07 -15.80
C THR A 69 1.02 16.93 -16.57
N GLY A 70 0.04 16.26 -15.96
CA GLY A 70 -0.72 15.16 -16.56
C GLY A 70 -0.13 13.77 -16.30
N SER A 71 1.11 13.68 -15.82
CA SER A 71 1.71 12.44 -15.32
C SER A 71 0.90 11.86 -14.16
N ALA A 72 0.85 10.54 -14.01
CA ALA A 72 0.05 9.92 -12.96
C ALA A 72 0.77 8.75 -12.31
N CYS A 73 0.62 8.68 -10.99
CA CYS A 73 1.28 7.70 -10.13
C CYS A 73 0.30 7.04 -9.17
N SER A 74 0.76 6.00 -8.49
CA SER A 74 0.02 5.39 -7.40
C SER A 74 0.63 5.78 -6.07
N VAL A 75 -0.21 6.04 -5.08
CA VAL A 75 0.20 6.12 -3.68
C VAL A 75 0.66 4.72 -3.26
N GLY A 76 1.83 4.60 -2.65
CA GLY A 76 2.36 3.31 -2.17
C GLY A 76 1.79 2.97 -0.80
N TRP A 77 2.52 3.29 0.26
CA TRP A 77 2.15 2.98 1.64
C TRP A 77 1.92 4.24 2.44
N ILE A 78 0.89 4.26 3.29
CA ILE A 78 0.74 5.31 4.31
C ILE A 78 1.74 5.04 5.44
N VAL A 79 2.53 6.04 5.77
CA VAL A 79 3.59 5.96 6.80
C VAL A 79 3.55 7.20 7.69
N THR A 80 4.27 7.16 8.81
CA THR A 80 4.47 8.33 9.68
C THR A 80 5.93 8.73 9.66
N ARG A 81 6.22 10.02 9.49
CA ARG A 81 7.56 10.60 9.53
C ARG A 81 7.55 11.81 10.47
N ASN A 82 8.38 11.79 11.51
CA ASN A 82 8.47 12.87 12.50
C ASN A 82 7.10 13.30 13.07
N GLY A 83 6.21 12.33 13.32
CA GLY A 83 4.85 12.58 13.81
C GLY A 83 3.82 12.98 12.75
N ALA A 84 4.23 13.33 11.54
CA ALA A 84 3.33 13.63 10.43
C ALA A 84 2.97 12.35 9.65
N ARG A 85 1.67 12.14 9.39
CA ARG A 85 1.22 11.08 8.47
C ARG A 85 1.42 11.52 7.03
N GLY A 86 1.95 10.63 6.21
CA GLY A 86 2.11 10.83 4.78
C GLY A 86 2.09 9.50 4.05
N ALA A 87 2.64 9.47 2.85
CA ALA A 87 2.80 8.24 2.09
C ALA A 87 4.16 8.14 1.41
N VAL A 88 4.57 6.93 1.07
CA VAL A 88 5.68 6.70 0.13
C VAL A 88 5.11 6.42 -1.26
N THR A 89 5.83 6.87 -2.28
CA THR A 89 5.54 6.58 -3.70
C THR A 89 6.87 6.42 -4.46
N ALA A 90 6.80 6.09 -5.75
CA ALA A 90 7.99 5.97 -6.58
C ALA A 90 8.66 7.34 -6.78
N GLY A 91 9.98 7.34 -6.89
CA GLY A 91 10.79 8.55 -6.97
C GLY A 91 10.59 9.33 -8.27
N HIS A 92 10.42 8.61 -9.37
CA HIS A 92 10.13 9.16 -10.69
C HIS A 92 8.78 9.88 -10.79
N CYS A 93 7.90 9.72 -9.79
CA CYS A 93 6.66 10.48 -9.70
C CYS A 93 6.89 11.97 -9.43
N ALA A 94 8.07 12.37 -8.94
CA ALA A 94 8.34 13.70 -8.41
C ALA A 94 9.27 14.56 -9.30
N TRP A 95 9.47 14.22 -10.57
CA TRP A 95 10.49 14.86 -11.41
C TRP A 95 10.23 16.34 -11.72
N ASP A 96 8.99 16.83 -11.63
CA ASP A 96 8.64 18.19 -12.06
C ASP A 96 7.79 19.01 -11.09
N ARG A 97 6.90 18.46 -10.23
CA ARG A 97 6.10 19.26 -9.25
C ARG A 97 5.72 18.52 -7.96
N LYS A 98 5.43 19.31 -6.93
CA LYS A 98 5.30 18.89 -5.52
C LYS A 98 3.88 18.56 -5.06
N SER A 99 2.93 18.19 -5.94
CA SER A 99 1.55 17.91 -5.52
C SER A 99 0.85 16.89 -6.39
N GLY A 100 0.03 16.03 -5.79
CA GLY A 100 -0.86 15.11 -6.49
C GLY A 100 -2.33 15.38 -6.16
N SER A 101 -3.19 15.27 -7.17
CA SER A 101 -4.64 15.29 -7.03
C SER A 101 -5.26 14.01 -7.54
N VAL A 102 -6.41 13.62 -7.03
CA VAL A 102 -7.23 12.59 -7.68
C VAL A 102 -7.97 13.20 -8.89
N ASN A 103 -8.53 12.37 -9.77
CA ASN A 103 -9.21 12.80 -11.00
C ASN A 103 -10.48 13.64 -10.74
N SER A 104 -11.03 13.66 -9.53
CA SER A 104 -12.07 14.63 -9.14
C SER A 104 -11.54 16.06 -9.03
N GLY A 105 -10.22 16.26 -9.13
CA GLY A 105 -9.55 17.53 -8.87
C GLY A 105 -9.20 17.74 -7.39
N ALA A 106 -9.70 16.89 -6.49
CA ALA A 106 -9.43 17.01 -5.07
C ALA A 106 -7.94 16.80 -4.77
N PHE A 107 -7.38 17.72 -3.96
CA PHE A 107 -5.99 17.68 -3.55
C PHE A 107 -5.73 16.46 -2.65
N TYR A 108 -4.73 15.66 -3.00
CA TYR A 108 -4.39 14.45 -2.26
C TYR A 108 -3.22 14.66 -1.30
N GLY A 109 -2.18 15.36 -1.73
CA GLY A 109 -1.00 15.62 -0.92
C GLY A 109 0.14 16.25 -1.70
N SER A 110 1.15 16.71 -0.97
CA SER A 110 2.34 17.35 -1.54
C SER A 110 3.50 16.37 -1.62
N ILE A 111 4.10 16.20 -2.80
CA ILE A 111 5.27 15.34 -2.99
C ILE A 111 6.52 16.12 -2.68
N ASN A 112 7.26 15.69 -1.67
CA ASN A 112 8.45 16.41 -1.26
C ASN A 112 9.63 16.13 -2.21
N SER A 113 10.54 17.09 -2.30
CA SER A 113 11.78 16.96 -3.08
C SER A 113 12.86 16.13 -2.37
N ILE A 114 12.54 15.57 -1.19
CA ILE A 114 13.46 14.80 -0.35
C ILE A 114 13.20 13.32 -0.63
N ASN A 115 14.25 12.51 -0.78
CA ASN A 115 14.05 11.07 -0.87
C ASN A 115 13.35 10.57 0.41
N ALA A 116 12.52 9.54 0.28
CA ALA A 116 11.89 8.94 1.45
C ALA A 116 12.92 8.26 2.38
N LEU A 117 14.12 7.94 1.87
CA LEU A 117 15.26 7.46 2.63
C LEU A 117 16.31 8.56 2.76
N SER A 118 16.88 8.70 3.96
CA SER A 118 17.99 9.63 4.26
C SER A 118 19.35 9.13 3.75
N ALA A 119 19.51 7.82 3.56
CA ALA A 119 20.73 7.19 3.08
C ALA A 119 20.42 6.37 1.81
N GLY A 120 20.91 6.84 0.66
CA GLY A 120 20.74 6.16 -0.64
C GLY A 120 20.37 7.13 -1.75
N THR A 121 21.34 7.50 -2.58
CA THR A 121 21.19 8.39 -3.75
C THR A 121 20.49 7.74 -4.95
N HIS A 122 20.04 6.49 -4.80
CA HIS A 122 19.65 5.62 -5.93
C HIS A 122 18.36 4.82 -5.70
N ALA A 123 17.65 5.04 -4.60
CA ALA A 123 16.34 4.42 -4.39
C ALA A 123 15.25 5.23 -5.11
N ASP A 124 14.43 4.56 -5.92
CA ASP A 124 13.29 5.17 -6.61
C ASP A 124 12.12 5.38 -5.64
N MET A 125 12.29 6.28 -4.66
CA MET A 125 11.27 6.51 -3.63
C MET A 125 11.18 7.97 -3.15
N ARG A 126 9.95 8.49 -3.08
CA ARG A 126 9.61 9.83 -2.58
C ARG A 126 8.54 9.77 -1.51
N PHE A 127 8.43 10.84 -0.74
CA PHE A 127 7.42 10.98 0.30
C PHE A 127 6.35 11.99 -0.13
N ILE A 128 5.11 11.71 0.26
CA ILE A 128 3.94 12.55 0.05
C ILE A 128 3.47 13.02 1.42
N ASP A 129 3.55 14.31 1.66
CA ASP A 129 2.91 14.97 2.80
C ASP A 129 1.39 14.96 2.60
N ILE A 130 0.67 14.28 3.49
CA ILE A 130 -0.79 14.17 3.41
C ILE A 130 -1.42 15.02 4.51
N PRO A 131 -2.31 15.98 4.19
CA PRO A 131 -2.83 16.93 5.17
C PRO A 131 -3.81 16.32 6.20
N GLY A 132 -4.35 15.12 5.95
CA GLY A 132 -5.26 14.45 6.88
C GLY A 132 -5.94 13.21 6.28
N GLY A 133 -6.74 12.49 7.07
CA GLY A 133 -7.54 11.36 6.59
C GLY A 133 -6.75 10.15 6.05
N ALA A 134 -5.44 10.11 6.29
CA ALA A 134 -4.56 9.01 5.90
C ALA A 134 -4.78 7.80 6.80
N GLN A 135 -5.02 6.65 6.20
CA GLN A 135 -5.30 5.38 6.86
C GLN A 135 -4.31 4.31 6.43
N PRO A 136 -3.87 3.41 7.33
CA PRO A 136 -2.89 2.37 7.02
C PRO A 136 -3.51 1.22 6.19
N TRP A 137 -4.19 1.55 5.09
CA TRP A 137 -4.90 0.61 4.24
C TRP A 137 -4.34 0.61 2.83
N LEU A 138 -4.61 -0.47 2.12
CA LEU A 138 -4.51 -0.58 0.68
C LEU A 138 -5.89 -0.48 0.06
N TYR A 139 -5.93 0.06 -1.15
CA TYR A 139 -7.11 0.11 -1.98
C TYR A 139 -7.71 -1.29 -2.14
N GLN A 140 -9.03 -1.32 -2.09
CA GLN A 140 -9.83 -2.47 -2.45
C GLN A 140 -11.05 -1.98 -3.24
N HIS A 141 -11.41 -2.70 -4.30
CA HIS A 141 -12.65 -2.46 -5.04
C HIS A 141 -13.83 -3.04 -4.26
N SER A 142 -14.10 -2.48 -3.07
CA SER A 142 -15.17 -2.91 -2.16
C SER A 142 -15.48 -1.80 -1.17
N THR A 143 -16.74 -1.41 -1.08
CA THR A 143 -17.20 -0.33 -0.18
C THR A 143 -17.15 -0.73 1.29
N THR A 144 -17.25 -2.02 1.58
CA THR A 144 -17.38 -2.56 2.95
C THR A 144 -16.11 -3.20 3.49
N LYS A 145 -14.98 -3.11 2.77
CA LYS A 145 -13.74 -3.80 3.12
C LYS A 145 -12.52 -2.92 2.87
N ALA A 146 -11.63 -2.87 3.86
CA ALA A 146 -10.29 -2.33 3.73
C ALA A 146 -9.25 -3.44 3.90
N ARG A 147 -8.13 -3.34 3.17
CA ARG A 147 -6.96 -4.19 3.41
C ARG A 147 -5.97 -3.44 4.28
N THR A 148 -6.00 -3.70 5.58
CA THR A 148 -5.11 -3.03 6.54
C THR A 148 -3.69 -3.56 6.44
N VAL A 149 -2.73 -2.64 6.54
CA VAL A 149 -1.30 -2.90 6.55
C VAL A 149 -0.86 -3.01 8.00
N THR A 150 -0.45 -4.20 8.42
CA THR A 150 -0.11 -4.50 9.82
C THR A 150 1.39 -4.64 10.07
N GLY A 151 2.22 -4.59 9.01
CA GLY A 151 3.67 -4.69 9.14
C GLY A 151 4.40 -4.62 7.80
N SER A 152 5.72 -4.75 7.86
CA SER A 152 6.66 -4.54 6.74
C SER A 152 7.66 -5.69 6.56
N SER A 153 7.27 -6.94 6.86
CA SER A 153 8.15 -8.10 6.66
C SER A 153 8.55 -8.24 5.19
N LEU A 154 9.86 -8.35 4.93
CA LEU A 154 10.38 -8.60 3.59
C LEU A 154 10.01 -10.01 3.13
N GLY A 155 9.43 -10.13 1.93
CA GLY A 155 9.12 -11.42 1.34
C GLY A 155 10.37 -12.06 0.74
N ALA A 156 10.55 -13.37 0.97
CA ALA A 156 11.60 -14.14 0.32
C ALA A 156 11.28 -14.40 -1.17
N VAL A 157 12.31 -14.71 -1.96
CA VAL A 157 12.12 -15.24 -3.32
C VAL A 157 11.20 -16.47 -3.26
N GLY A 158 10.23 -16.52 -4.19
CA GLY A 158 9.17 -17.52 -4.23
C GLY A 158 7.91 -17.16 -3.44
N ALA A 159 7.95 -16.16 -2.55
CA ALA A 159 6.77 -15.72 -1.82
C ALA A 159 5.75 -15.04 -2.74
N THR A 160 4.46 -15.20 -2.43
CA THR A 160 3.39 -14.50 -3.15
C THR A 160 3.36 -13.02 -2.77
N ALA A 161 3.33 -12.15 -3.77
CA ALA A 161 3.17 -10.71 -3.62
C ALA A 161 2.04 -10.20 -4.52
N CYS A 162 1.36 -9.14 -4.09
CA CYS A 162 0.30 -8.51 -4.85
C CYS A 162 0.54 -6.99 -4.96
N LEU A 163 0.35 -6.46 -6.16
CA LEU A 163 0.48 -5.04 -6.48
C LEU A 163 -0.90 -4.36 -6.52
N PHE A 164 -0.96 -3.18 -5.92
CA PHE A 164 -2.15 -2.35 -5.84
C PHE A 164 -1.81 -1.00 -6.46
N GLY A 165 -2.23 -0.77 -7.71
CA GLY A 165 -1.87 0.44 -8.45
C GLY A 165 -3.00 0.94 -9.35
N ARG A 166 -2.91 2.21 -9.74
CA ARG A 166 -3.94 2.97 -10.48
C ARG A 166 -4.47 2.31 -11.75
N ASN A 167 -3.64 1.51 -12.43
CA ASN A 167 -3.93 0.93 -13.73
C ASN A 167 -4.63 -0.45 -13.67
N SER A 168 -5.07 -0.89 -12.49
CA SER A 168 -5.75 -2.18 -12.34
C SER A 168 -6.86 -2.09 -11.32
N GLU A 169 -8.08 -2.50 -11.68
CA GLU A 169 -9.21 -2.55 -10.75
C GLU A 169 -8.91 -3.53 -9.61
N PHE A 170 -8.48 -4.74 -9.95
CA PHE A 170 -8.11 -5.79 -9.00
C PHE A 170 -6.61 -5.81 -8.71
N PRO A 171 -6.19 -6.30 -7.52
CA PRO A 171 -4.78 -6.53 -7.23
C PRO A 171 -4.18 -7.53 -8.21
N ARG A 172 -2.98 -7.25 -8.72
CA ARG A 172 -2.23 -8.18 -9.57
C ARG A 172 -1.26 -8.95 -8.69
N CYS A 173 -1.42 -10.26 -8.61
CA CYS A 173 -0.60 -11.11 -7.75
C CYS A 173 0.35 -12.00 -8.58
N GLY A 174 1.50 -12.29 -8.02
CA GLY A 174 2.52 -13.16 -8.58
C GLY A 174 3.48 -13.63 -7.49
N THR A 175 4.64 -14.13 -7.89
CA THR A 175 5.71 -14.54 -6.96
C THR A 175 6.91 -13.62 -7.09
N ILE A 176 7.60 -13.39 -5.98
CA ILE A 176 8.88 -12.68 -5.97
C ILE A 176 9.90 -13.57 -6.70
N SER A 177 10.42 -13.12 -7.83
CA SER A 177 11.39 -13.89 -8.62
C SER A 177 12.85 -13.59 -8.25
N SER A 178 13.12 -12.39 -7.73
CA SER A 178 14.46 -11.92 -7.33
C SER A 178 14.35 -10.76 -6.33
N THR A 179 15.45 -10.46 -5.64
CA THR A 179 15.63 -9.30 -4.77
C THR A 179 17.01 -8.68 -5.03
N ASN A 180 17.23 -7.42 -4.64
CA ASN A 180 18.46 -6.66 -4.94
C ASN A 180 18.71 -6.54 -6.45
N ALA A 181 17.63 -6.32 -7.21
CA ALA A 181 17.71 -6.13 -8.65
C ALA A 181 18.22 -4.72 -8.95
N SER A 182 19.11 -4.58 -9.92
CA SER A 182 19.54 -3.28 -10.43
C SER A 182 19.11 -3.11 -11.87
N HIS A 183 18.49 -1.98 -12.19
CA HIS A 183 18.17 -1.61 -13.56
C HIS A 183 18.89 -0.31 -13.94
N PHE A 184 19.55 -0.32 -15.09
CA PHE A 184 20.11 0.88 -15.70
C PHE A 184 19.11 1.40 -16.72
N SER A 185 18.54 2.57 -16.45
CA SER A 185 17.75 3.28 -17.45
C SER A 185 18.60 4.34 -18.13
N ASN A 186 18.56 4.34 -19.47
CA ASN A 186 19.13 5.39 -20.31
C ASN A 186 18.38 6.74 -20.16
N THR A 187 17.22 6.78 -19.50
CA THR A 187 16.44 8.00 -19.29
C THR A 187 16.65 8.68 -17.95
N CYS A 188 17.21 8.01 -16.93
CA CYS A 188 17.38 8.62 -15.60
C CYS A 188 18.80 8.52 -15.00
N SER A 189 19.79 8.01 -15.74
CA SER A 189 21.21 7.96 -15.33
C SER A 189 21.44 7.48 -13.89
N CYS A 190 20.66 6.50 -13.43
CA CYS A 190 20.79 5.93 -12.10
C CYS A 190 20.61 4.40 -12.13
N ALA A 191 21.34 3.70 -11.27
CA ALA A 191 21.06 2.32 -10.94
C ALA A 191 19.86 2.32 -9.98
N VAL A 192 18.70 1.81 -10.39
CA VAL A 192 17.57 1.64 -9.46
C VAL A 192 17.74 0.32 -8.74
N TYR A 193 17.92 0.36 -7.41
CA TYR A 193 17.97 -0.84 -6.56
C TYR A 193 16.56 -1.21 -6.11
N GLY A 194 16.11 -2.44 -6.42
CA GLY A 194 14.83 -3.03 -6.02
C GLY A 194 14.97 -4.24 -5.12
#